data_AF-A0A6G8FHP2-F1
#
_entry.id   AF-A0A6G8FHP2-F1
#
_cell.length_a   1.000
_cell.length_b   1.000
_cell.length_c   1.000
_cell.angle_alpha   90.00
_cell.angle_beta   90.00
_cell.angle_gamma   90.00
#
_symmetry.space_group_name_H-M   'P 1'
#
loop_
_entity.id
_entity.type
_entity.pdbx_description
1 polymer ?
#
loop_
_entity_poly.entity_id
_entity_poly.type
_entity_poly.pdbx_seq_one_letter_code
_entity_poly.pdbx_strand_id
1 'polypeptide(L)'
;MAAKWATNSWATQKTYVLRPEDGAQSIRLKVFVSKPGYTTAPGWSVSVQVAGVFAPRVPVIAGIAEPGKTLTATPGMWGPAPVTMTYQWRVDNVPVSGATGATYVVKPVDLGKTITVVATAKKTGYVAATSTSAGRVVTLPLQAGSPKILGSLTVGSTLTADAGVWGPARLTLRICGSGTGCRFRARRSRRMW
;
A
#
# COMPACT_ATOMS: atom_id res chain seq x y z
N MET A 1 7.23 10.99 -35.31
CA MET A 1 6.05 10.45 -36.02
C MET A 1 4.99 11.53 -36.03
N ALA A 2 4.47 11.87 -37.21
CA ALA A 2 3.55 12.99 -37.39
C ALA A 2 2.23 12.74 -36.65
N ALA A 3 1.76 13.73 -35.89
CA ALA A 3 0.44 13.70 -35.27
C ALA A 3 -0.61 13.50 -36.37
N LYS A 4 -1.35 12.40 -36.25
CA LYS A 4 -2.43 12.01 -37.16
C LYS A 4 -3.54 13.05 -37.00
N TRP A 5 -3.71 13.95 -37.98
CA TRP A 5 -4.80 14.91 -37.95
C TRP A 5 -6.14 14.17 -38.08
N ALA A 6 -6.88 14.08 -36.97
CA ALA A 6 -8.30 13.84 -37.05
C ALA A 6 -8.97 15.22 -37.15
N THR A 7 -9.48 15.58 -38.33
CA THR A 7 -10.57 16.56 -38.45
C THR A 7 -11.76 15.95 -37.72
N ASN A 8 -11.86 16.17 -36.42
CA ASN A 8 -12.95 15.64 -35.64
C ASN A 8 -13.74 16.77 -34.96
N SER A 9 -15.05 16.53 -34.91
CA SER A 9 -16.16 17.45 -34.65
C SER A 9 -16.26 17.96 -33.21
N TRP A 10 -15.14 18.06 -32.48
CA TRP A 10 -15.11 18.36 -31.03
C TRP A 10 -14.22 19.54 -30.65
N ALA A 11 -13.61 20.22 -31.63
CA ALA A 11 -13.03 21.53 -31.44
C ALA A 11 -14.11 22.61 -31.66
N THR A 12 -14.76 23.07 -30.60
CA THR A 12 -15.42 24.38 -30.63
C THR A 12 -14.32 25.45 -30.73
N GLN A 13 -14.51 26.44 -31.60
CA GLN A 13 -13.57 27.48 -32.10
C GLN A 13 -12.45 28.05 -31.21
N LYS A 14 -12.40 27.81 -29.90
CA LYS A 14 -11.44 28.38 -28.94
C LYS A 14 -10.76 27.38 -27.98
N THR A 15 -11.16 26.12 -27.91
CA THR A 15 -10.66 25.19 -26.87
C THR A 15 -10.21 23.84 -27.45
N TYR A 16 -9.14 23.29 -26.87
CA TYR A 16 -8.66 21.93 -27.10
C TYR A 16 -8.48 21.24 -25.75
N VAL A 17 -9.18 20.14 -25.53
CA VAL A 17 -9.03 19.31 -24.32
C VAL A 17 -7.92 18.31 -24.58
N LEU A 18 -6.88 18.37 -23.74
CA LEU A 18 -5.74 17.45 -23.80
C LEU A 18 -6.20 16.01 -23.57
N ARG A 19 -5.66 15.09 -24.37
CA ARG A 19 -5.95 13.66 -24.27
C ARG A 19 -4.75 12.91 -23.68
N PRO A 20 -4.94 11.69 -23.13
CA PRO A 20 -3.83 10.91 -22.59
C PRO A 20 -2.68 10.67 -23.58
N GLU A 21 -3.00 10.54 -24.88
CA GLU A 21 -2.01 10.37 -25.95
C GLU A 21 -1.14 11.60 -26.23
N ASP A 22 -1.61 12.79 -25.85
CA ASP A 22 -0.86 14.03 -25.97
C ASP A 22 0.22 14.17 -24.86
N GLY A 23 0.14 13.31 -23.84
CA GLY A 23 1.06 13.28 -22.72
C GLY A 23 2.51 13.04 -23.16
N ALA A 24 3.42 13.87 -22.65
CA ALA A 24 4.84 13.93 -23.01
C ALA A 24 5.11 14.24 -24.49
N GLN A 25 4.14 14.87 -25.18
CA GLN A 25 4.32 15.38 -26.54
C GLN A 25 4.32 16.90 -26.57
N SER A 26 4.90 17.45 -27.64
CA SER A 26 4.75 18.87 -27.98
C SER A 26 3.47 19.06 -28.77
N ILE A 27 2.58 19.94 -28.30
CA ILE A 27 1.41 20.35 -29.06
C ILE A 27 1.62 21.77 -29.57
N ARG A 28 1.15 22.01 -30.79
CA ARG A 28 0.93 23.34 -31.35
C ARG A 28 -0.46 23.40 -31.98
N LEU A 29 -1.09 24.56 -31.89
CA LEU A 29 -2.40 24.81 -32.50
C LEU A 29 -2.21 25.44 -33.88
N LYS A 30 -3.05 25.04 -34.83
CA LYS A 30 -3.19 25.70 -36.13
C LYS A 30 -4.47 26.53 -36.10
N VAL A 31 -4.34 27.84 -36.24
CA VAL A 31 -5.47 28.77 -36.25
C VAL A 31 -5.74 29.20 -37.69
N PHE A 32 -7.00 29.12 -38.09
CA PHE A 32 -7.48 29.65 -39.37
C PHE A 32 -8.38 30.85 -39.10
N VAL A 33 -8.08 31.98 -39.74
CA VAL A 33 -8.94 33.16 -39.73
C VAL A 33 -9.50 33.33 -41.13
N SER A 34 -10.82 33.44 -41.26
CA SER A 34 -11.49 33.70 -42.54
C SER A 34 -12.37 34.93 -42.43
N LYS A 35 -12.38 35.75 -43.48
CA LYS A 35 -13.23 36.93 -43.63
C LYS A 35 -13.68 37.00 -45.10
N PRO A 36 -14.97 37.15 -45.40
CA PRO A 36 -15.45 37.28 -46.78
C PRO A 36 -14.70 38.40 -47.52
N GLY A 37 -14.22 38.11 -48.74
CA GLY A 37 -13.38 39.02 -49.53
C GLY A 37 -11.87 38.98 -49.21
N TYR A 38 -11.42 38.11 -48.29
CA TYR A 38 -9.99 37.94 -47.94
C TYR A 38 -9.54 36.48 -48.14
N THR A 39 -8.29 36.29 -48.57
CA THR A 39 -7.66 34.96 -48.60
C THR A 39 -7.31 34.49 -47.18
N THR A 40 -7.57 33.23 -46.89
CA THR A 40 -7.25 32.64 -45.58
C THR A 40 -5.77 32.27 -45.51
N ALA A 41 -5.06 32.74 -44.48
CA ALA A 41 -3.71 32.30 -44.15
C ALA A 41 -3.71 31.64 -42.74
N PRO A 42 -3.23 30.39 -42.60
CA PRO A 42 -3.14 29.76 -41.29
C PRO A 42 -1.96 30.31 -40.48
N GLY A 43 -2.18 30.54 -39.19
CA GLY A 43 -1.13 30.81 -38.21
C GLY A 43 -0.87 29.59 -37.31
N TRP A 44 0.39 29.34 -36.96
CA TRP A 44 0.75 28.35 -35.94
C TRP A 44 1.01 29.03 -34.60
N SER A 45 0.59 28.40 -33.50
CA SER A 45 1.05 28.78 -32.17
C SER A 45 2.49 28.34 -31.92
N VAL A 46 3.08 28.82 -30.83
CA VAL A 46 4.28 28.19 -30.24
C VAL A 46 3.97 26.75 -29.82
N SER A 47 5.02 25.92 -29.77
CA SER A 47 4.93 24.56 -29.26
C SER A 47 4.99 24.57 -27.72
N VAL A 48 4.08 23.83 -27.09
CA VAL A 48 4.05 23.66 -25.63
C VAL A 48 4.20 22.17 -25.31
N GLN A 49 5.03 21.84 -24.32
CA GLN A 49 5.16 20.49 -23.80
C GLN A 49 3.98 20.18 -22.89
N VAL A 50 3.28 19.08 -23.17
CA VAL A 50 2.21 18.59 -22.30
C VAL A 50 2.77 17.52 -21.38
N ALA A 51 2.61 17.73 -20.07
CA ALA A 51 3.00 16.72 -19.10
C ALA A 51 2.09 15.50 -19.22
N GLY A 52 2.69 14.31 -19.36
CA GLY A 52 1.98 13.05 -19.28
C GLY A 52 1.52 12.73 -17.86
N VAL A 53 0.53 11.86 -17.76
CA VAL A 53 0.02 11.34 -16.48
C VAL A 53 0.24 9.82 -16.42
N PHE A 54 0.56 9.31 -15.24
CA PHE A 54 0.68 7.87 -15.02
C PHE A 54 -0.70 7.24 -14.81
N ALA A 55 -0.83 5.96 -15.17
CA ALA A 55 -1.92 5.10 -14.72
C ALA A 55 -1.43 4.21 -13.55
N PRO A 56 -1.52 4.67 -12.29
CA PRO A 56 -1.00 3.94 -11.15
C PRO A 56 -1.80 2.67 -10.87
N ARG A 57 -1.10 1.59 -10.51
CA ARG A 57 -1.71 0.44 -9.83
C ARG A 57 -1.37 0.48 -8.33
N VAL A 58 -2.20 -0.17 -7.53
CA VAL A 58 -1.96 -0.31 -6.10
C VAL A 58 -0.79 -1.28 -5.88
N PRO A 59 0.26 -0.89 -5.15
CA PRO A 59 1.38 -1.76 -4.85
C PRO A 59 0.96 -2.88 -3.88
N VAL A 60 1.55 -4.06 -4.02
CA VAL A 60 1.27 -5.22 -3.19
C VAL A 60 2.48 -5.54 -2.31
N ILE A 61 2.24 -5.82 -1.04
CA ILE A 61 3.27 -6.31 -0.12
C ILE A 61 3.20 -7.85 -0.07
N ALA A 62 4.30 -8.49 -0.45
CA ALA A 62 4.53 -9.92 -0.32
C ALA A 62 5.44 -10.22 0.89
N GLY A 63 5.33 -11.44 1.41
CA GLY A 63 6.06 -11.88 2.61
C GLY A 63 5.17 -11.96 3.86
N ILE A 64 5.73 -12.50 4.93
CA ILE A 64 5.06 -12.64 6.23
C ILE A 64 5.46 -11.45 7.09
N ALA A 65 4.46 -10.76 7.65
CA ALA A 65 4.67 -9.62 8.54
C ALA A 65 4.99 -10.11 9.96
N GLU A 66 6.20 -10.61 10.14
CA GLU A 66 6.74 -11.12 11.40
C GLU A 66 8.10 -10.47 11.67
N PRO A 67 8.44 -10.12 12.92
CA PRO A 67 9.77 -9.63 13.27
C PRO A 67 10.91 -10.51 12.73
N GLY A 68 11.89 -9.88 12.09
CA GLY A 68 13.03 -10.56 11.46
C GLY A 68 12.77 -11.12 10.07
N LYS A 69 11.53 -11.09 9.57
CA LYS A 69 11.20 -11.45 8.18
C LYS A 69 11.30 -10.24 7.25
N THR A 70 11.48 -10.54 5.97
CA THR A 70 11.55 -9.52 4.92
C THR A 70 10.23 -9.44 4.18
N LEU A 71 9.71 -8.22 4.06
CA LEU A 71 8.61 -7.86 3.19
C LEU A 71 9.16 -7.29 1.88
N THR A 72 8.47 -7.60 0.78
CA THR A 72 8.84 -7.14 -0.57
C THR A 72 7.67 -6.39 -1.18
N ALA A 73 7.92 -5.17 -1.64
CA ALA A 73 6.95 -4.35 -2.34
C ALA A 73 7.00 -4.61 -3.85
N THR A 74 5.87 -4.95 -4.44
CA THR A 74 5.69 -4.99 -5.89
C THR A 74 4.85 -3.79 -6.32
N PRO A 75 5.42 -2.84 -7.11
CA PRO A 75 4.74 -1.59 -7.44
C PRO A 75 3.53 -1.75 -8.37
N GLY A 76 3.39 -2.89 -9.04
CA GLY A 76 2.45 -3.07 -10.15
C GLY A 76 2.96 -2.46 -11.46
N MET A 77 2.07 -2.32 -12.45
CA MET A 77 2.40 -1.69 -13.74
C MET A 77 2.24 -0.17 -13.65
N TRP A 78 3.31 0.55 -13.99
CA TRP A 78 3.34 2.01 -14.16
C TRP A 78 3.71 2.31 -15.60
N GLY A 79 2.77 2.90 -16.33
CA GLY A 79 2.91 3.18 -17.76
C GLY A 79 2.91 4.68 -18.03
N PRO A 80 3.65 5.13 -19.07
CA PRO A 80 4.46 4.35 -20.00
C PRO A 80 5.95 4.18 -19.57
N ALA A 81 6.57 3.03 -19.87
CA ALA A 81 7.96 2.71 -19.55
C ALA A 81 9.01 3.52 -20.37
N PRO A 82 10.29 3.59 -19.95
CA PRO A 82 10.79 3.24 -18.62
C PRO A 82 10.32 4.24 -17.55
N VAL A 83 10.03 3.75 -16.35
CA VAL A 83 9.60 4.56 -15.18
C VAL A 83 10.56 4.33 -14.04
N THR A 84 11.02 5.41 -13.40
CA THR A 84 11.84 5.33 -12.19
C THR A 84 10.93 5.23 -10.97
N MET A 85 11.06 4.14 -10.21
CA MET A 85 10.28 3.91 -8.99
C MET A 85 11.13 4.18 -7.74
N THR A 86 10.55 4.90 -6.78
CA THR A 86 11.11 5.06 -5.44
C THR A 86 10.11 4.60 -4.40
N TYR A 87 10.59 4.02 -3.30
CA TYR A 87 9.74 3.50 -2.23
C TYR A 87 9.93 4.28 -0.95
N GLN A 88 8.93 4.23 -0.07
CA GLN A 88 9.03 4.65 1.31
C GLN A 88 8.15 3.74 2.16
N TRP A 89 8.77 2.95 3.03
CA TRP A 89 8.04 2.13 4.00
C TRP A 89 7.56 2.97 5.16
N ARG A 90 6.39 2.61 5.69
CA ARG A 90 5.76 3.26 6.85
C ARG A 90 5.26 2.22 7.84
N VAL A 91 5.37 2.56 9.12
CA VAL A 91 4.84 1.78 10.25
C VAL A 91 3.85 2.68 10.98
N ASP A 92 2.61 2.25 11.13
CA ASP A 92 1.50 3.07 11.66
C ASP A 92 1.41 4.45 10.99
N ASN A 93 1.50 4.47 9.66
CA ASN A 93 1.54 5.66 8.81
C ASN A 93 2.74 6.60 9.01
N VAL A 94 3.69 6.27 9.87
CA VAL A 94 4.93 7.04 10.07
C VAL A 94 6.03 6.50 9.14
N PRO A 95 6.70 7.35 8.33
CA PRO A 95 7.78 6.92 7.47
C PRO A 95 8.97 6.40 8.28
N VAL A 96 9.48 5.22 7.89
CA VAL A 96 10.68 4.65 8.49
C VAL A 96 11.90 5.25 7.81
N SER A 97 12.75 5.93 8.60
CA SER A 97 13.99 6.53 8.08
C SER A 97 14.88 5.48 7.40
N GLY A 98 15.40 5.82 6.22
CA GLY A 98 16.26 4.95 5.42
C GLY A 98 15.56 3.80 4.69
N ALA A 99 14.26 3.57 4.93
CA ALA A 99 13.52 2.47 4.31
C ALA A 99 12.97 2.87 2.92
N THR A 100 13.87 3.05 1.96
CA THR A 100 13.56 3.48 0.59
C THR A 100 13.73 2.40 -0.47
N GLY A 101 14.18 1.21 -0.07
CA GLY A 101 14.31 0.05 -0.95
C GLY A 101 12.98 -0.64 -1.24
N ALA A 102 12.98 -1.53 -2.24
CA ALA A 102 11.83 -2.38 -2.55
C ALA A 102 11.55 -3.43 -1.47
N THR A 103 12.49 -3.63 -0.53
CA THR A 103 12.38 -4.57 0.57
C THR A 103 12.43 -3.86 1.93
N TYR A 104 11.84 -4.50 2.93
CA TYR A 104 11.84 -4.04 4.31
C TYR A 104 11.95 -5.21 5.27
N VAL A 105 12.93 -5.15 6.17
CA VAL A 105 13.05 -6.12 7.26
C VAL A 105 12.20 -5.64 8.43
N VAL A 106 11.22 -6.44 8.82
CA VAL A 106 10.32 -6.14 9.94
C VAL A 106 11.12 -6.15 11.23
N LYS A 107 11.04 -5.07 12.01
CA LYS A 107 11.76 -4.94 13.27
C LYS A 107 10.89 -5.46 14.41
N PRO A 108 11.49 -5.95 15.52
CA PRO A 108 10.74 -6.36 16.71
C PRO A 108 9.81 -5.26 17.27
N VAL A 109 10.21 -3.99 17.14
CA VAL A 109 9.42 -2.81 17.56
C VAL A 109 8.16 -2.58 16.72
N ASP A 110 8.02 -3.28 15.59
CA ASP A 110 6.86 -3.18 14.71
C ASP A 110 5.75 -4.16 15.10
N LEU A 111 5.97 -5.04 16.09
CA LEU A 111 4.97 -6.01 16.54
C LEU A 111 3.66 -5.31 16.94
N GLY A 112 2.55 -5.78 16.37
CA GLY A 112 1.21 -5.20 16.57
C GLY A 112 0.93 -3.94 15.74
N LYS A 113 1.91 -3.42 14.99
CA LYS A 113 1.77 -2.24 14.14
C LYS A 113 1.44 -2.61 12.70
N THR A 114 0.92 -1.64 11.95
CA THR A 114 0.59 -1.83 10.54
C THR A 114 1.69 -1.30 9.63
N ILE A 115 2.23 -2.18 8.78
CA ILE A 115 3.22 -1.81 7.75
C ILE A 115 2.51 -1.48 6.44
N THR A 116 2.90 -0.38 5.83
CA THR A 116 2.47 0.04 4.48
C THR A 116 3.68 0.50 3.67
N VAL A 117 3.56 0.50 2.33
CA VAL A 117 4.59 1.05 1.45
C VAL A 117 3.95 2.08 0.51
N VAL A 118 4.63 3.20 0.33
CA VAL A 118 4.30 4.20 -0.68
C VAL A 118 5.26 4.04 -1.84
N ALA A 119 4.73 3.72 -3.02
CA ALA A 119 5.46 3.69 -4.28
C ALA A 119 5.26 5.01 -5.01
N THR A 120 6.35 5.60 -5.50
CA THR A 120 6.34 6.85 -6.27
C THR A 120 6.96 6.60 -7.64
N ALA A 121 6.24 6.96 -8.69
CA ALA A 121 6.70 6.91 -10.07
C ALA A 121 7.18 8.28 -10.56
N LYS A 122 8.33 8.30 -11.22
CA LYS A 122 8.92 9.48 -11.86
C LYS A 122 9.35 9.15 -13.28
N LYS A 123 9.08 10.09 -14.20
CA LYS A 123 9.53 10.06 -15.59
C LYS A 123 9.59 11.49 -16.11
N THR A 124 10.62 11.81 -16.88
CA THR A 124 10.76 13.14 -17.51
C THR A 124 9.57 13.41 -18.44
N GLY A 125 8.99 14.60 -18.34
CA GLY A 125 7.78 14.96 -19.09
C GLY A 125 6.49 14.37 -18.53
N TYR A 126 6.51 13.79 -17.32
CA TYR A 126 5.33 13.29 -16.62
C TYR A 126 5.19 13.95 -15.25
N VAL A 127 3.94 14.10 -14.80
CA VAL A 127 3.64 14.47 -13.42
C VAL A 127 3.96 13.28 -12.52
N ALA A 128 4.73 13.48 -11.46
CA ALA A 128 5.04 12.42 -10.50
C ALA A 128 3.75 11.91 -9.83
N ALA A 129 3.63 10.60 -9.69
CA ALA A 129 2.45 9.98 -9.11
C ALA A 129 2.83 9.03 -7.97
N THR A 130 1.98 8.93 -6.96
CA THR A 130 2.19 8.08 -5.79
C THR A 130 1.01 7.12 -5.58
N SER A 131 1.29 5.96 -5.00
CA SER A 131 0.28 4.95 -4.66
C SER A 131 0.70 4.24 -3.38
N THR A 132 -0.25 3.93 -2.50
CA THR A 132 0.01 3.30 -1.19
C THR A 132 -0.59 1.91 -1.17
N SER A 133 0.14 0.95 -0.60
CA SER A 133 -0.32 -0.43 -0.47
C SER A 133 -1.42 -0.59 0.58
N ALA A 134 -2.12 -1.72 0.54
CA ALA A 134 -2.85 -2.20 1.70
C ALA A 134 -1.89 -2.45 2.88
N GLY A 135 -2.40 -2.26 4.11
CA GLY A 135 -1.65 -2.48 5.34
C GLY A 135 -1.47 -3.97 5.68
N ARG A 136 -0.31 -4.30 6.24
CA ARG A 136 -0.02 -5.62 6.82
C ARG A 136 0.26 -5.46 8.31
N VAL A 137 -0.56 -6.06 9.15
CA VAL A 137 -0.34 -6.05 10.61
C VAL A 137 0.77 -7.04 10.94
N VAL A 138 1.74 -6.60 11.73
CA VAL A 138 2.82 -7.46 12.21
C VAL A 138 2.30 -8.32 13.36
N THR A 139 2.35 -9.63 13.19
CA THR A 139 1.88 -10.60 14.18
C THR A 139 2.94 -11.65 14.44
N LEU A 140 2.89 -12.30 15.60
CA LEU A 140 3.62 -13.53 15.86
C LEU A 140 2.62 -14.68 16.04
N PRO A 141 2.88 -15.86 15.49
CA PRO A 141 2.08 -17.03 15.79
C PRO A 141 2.21 -17.39 17.27
N LEU A 142 1.10 -17.76 17.89
CA LEU A 142 1.11 -18.32 19.23
C LEU A 142 1.68 -19.74 19.17
N GLN A 143 2.70 -20.02 19.98
CA GLN A 143 3.21 -21.38 20.09
C GLN A 143 2.32 -22.18 21.05
N ALA A 144 1.72 -23.26 20.55
CA ALA A 144 0.91 -24.15 21.37
C ALA A 144 1.81 -24.88 22.38
N GLY A 145 1.44 -24.80 23.66
CA GLY A 145 2.04 -25.63 24.70
C GLY A 145 1.41 -27.02 24.74
N SER A 146 2.11 -27.96 25.35
CA SER A 146 1.61 -29.31 25.62
C SER A 146 1.21 -29.43 27.09
N PRO A 147 -0.06 -29.14 27.47
CA PRO A 147 -0.48 -29.23 28.85
C PRO A 147 -0.52 -30.70 29.32
N LYS A 148 -0.18 -30.92 30.59
CA LYS A 148 -0.22 -32.22 31.26
C LYS A 148 -1.01 -32.11 32.56
N ILE A 149 -1.68 -33.20 32.93
CA ILE A 149 -2.29 -33.32 34.25
C ILE A 149 -1.31 -34.09 35.13
N LEU A 150 -0.99 -33.54 36.30
CA LEU A 150 -0.12 -34.12 37.32
C LEU A 150 -0.95 -34.46 38.56
N GLY A 151 -0.58 -35.52 39.27
CA GLY A 151 -1.26 -36.00 40.49
C GLY A 151 -1.91 -37.36 40.34
N SER A 152 -2.41 -37.92 41.45
CA SER A 152 -3.09 -39.22 41.46
C SER A 152 -4.54 -39.07 41.02
N LEU A 153 -5.01 -39.94 40.11
CA LEU A 153 -6.39 -39.98 39.61
C LEU A 153 -7.33 -40.70 40.60
N THR A 154 -7.24 -40.34 41.87
CA THR A 154 -8.05 -40.91 42.95
C THR A 154 -8.93 -39.84 43.58
N VAL A 155 -10.17 -40.20 43.93
CA VAL A 155 -11.11 -39.29 44.61
C VAL A 155 -10.48 -38.78 45.90
N GLY A 156 -10.52 -37.46 46.11
CA GLY A 156 -9.87 -36.79 47.25
C GLY A 156 -8.43 -36.31 46.97
N SER A 157 -7.87 -36.62 45.81
CA SER A 157 -6.55 -36.12 45.40
C SER A 157 -6.62 -34.74 44.74
N THR A 158 -5.56 -33.94 44.91
CA THR A 158 -5.40 -32.67 44.18
C THR A 158 -4.75 -32.95 42.84
N LEU A 159 -5.43 -32.60 41.74
CA LEU A 159 -4.85 -32.60 40.39
C LEU A 159 -4.27 -31.23 40.08
N THR A 160 -3.04 -31.21 39.59
CA THR A 160 -2.35 -29.99 39.16
C THR A 160 -2.25 -30.00 37.65
N ALA A 161 -2.80 -28.98 36.99
CA ALA A 161 -2.58 -28.79 35.56
C ALA A 161 -1.22 -28.11 35.33
N ASP A 162 -0.31 -28.81 34.66
CA ASP A 162 0.85 -28.20 34.02
C ASP A 162 0.40 -27.66 32.66
N ALA A 163 0.51 -26.36 32.45
CA ALA A 163 0.05 -25.73 31.22
C ALA A 163 0.99 -26.00 30.03
N GLY A 164 2.22 -26.47 30.25
CA GLY A 164 3.30 -26.42 29.28
C GLY A 164 3.76 -24.99 28.98
N VAL A 165 4.67 -24.84 28.01
CA VAL A 165 5.18 -23.53 27.58
C VAL A 165 4.37 -23.04 26.37
N TRP A 166 3.66 -21.93 26.55
CA TRP A 166 2.98 -21.20 25.48
C TRP A 166 3.74 -19.90 25.19
N GLY A 167 3.99 -19.61 23.92
CA GLY A 167 4.78 -18.44 23.48
C GLY A 167 3.95 -17.41 22.72
N PRO A 168 4.37 -16.12 22.69
CA PRO A 168 5.55 -15.55 23.34
C PRO A 168 5.16 -14.91 24.70
N ALA A 169 5.74 -15.42 25.78
CA ALA A 169 5.46 -15.11 27.19
C ALA A 169 4.22 -15.77 27.82
N ARG A 170 4.39 -16.14 29.10
CA ARG A 170 3.41 -16.86 29.94
C ARG A 170 2.05 -16.17 29.87
N LEU A 171 1.12 -16.81 29.18
CA LEU A 171 -0.28 -16.41 29.13
C LEU A 171 -0.88 -16.47 30.54
N THR A 172 -1.89 -15.65 30.81
CA THR A 172 -2.69 -15.79 32.02
C THR A 172 -3.45 -17.12 31.96
N LEU A 173 -2.99 -18.10 32.75
CA LEU A 173 -3.62 -19.41 32.83
C LEU A 173 -4.99 -19.30 33.50
N ARG A 174 -6.00 -19.92 32.90
CA ARG A 174 -7.32 -20.12 33.50
C ARG A 174 -7.75 -21.56 33.26
N ILE A 175 -7.91 -22.32 34.33
CA ILE A 175 -8.33 -23.72 34.32
C ILE A 175 -9.84 -23.75 34.61
N CYS A 176 -10.64 -24.45 33.79
CA CYS A 176 -12.04 -24.78 34.13
C CYS A 176 -12.15 -26.31 34.29
N GLY A 177 -12.78 -26.78 35.37
CA GLY A 177 -13.21 -28.17 35.51
C GLY A 177 -14.47 -28.44 34.69
N SER A 178 -14.70 -29.69 34.27
CA SER A 178 -15.80 -30.08 33.36
C SER A 178 -17.21 -30.03 33.98
N GLY A 179 -17.36 -29.70 35.27
CA GLY A 179 -18.66 -29.60 35.93
C GLY A 179 -19.15 -28.16 36.07
N THR A 180 -20.18 -27.80 35.30
CA THR A 180 -20.97 -26.54 35.36
C THR A 180 -20.32 -25.23 34.87
N GLY A 181 -20.55 -24.93 33.59
CA GLY A 181 -20.96 -23.59 33.14
C GLY A 181 -19.98 -22.42 33.35
N CYS A 182 -18.82 -22.43 32.69
CA CYS A 182 -17.99 -21.23 32.58
C CYS A 182 -18.66 -20.19 31.63
N ARG A 183 -19.54 -19.30 32.13
CA ARG A 183 -19.97 -18.06 31.42
C ARG A 183 -19.01 -16.92 31.78
N PHE A 184 -18.27 -16.42 30.80
CA PHE A 184 -17.28 -15.37 31.03
C PHE A 184 -17.83 -13.97 30.77
N ARG A 185 -17.77 -13.08 31.78
CA ARG A 185 -17.96 -11.63 31.61
C ARG A 185 -16.58 -10.97 31.52
N ALA A 186 -16.31 -10.28 30.41
CA ALA A 186 -15.06 -9.55 30.22
C ALA A 186 -14.91 -8.45 31.28
N ARG A 187 -13.88 -8.55 32.14
CA ARG A 187 -13.55 -7.50 33.12
C ARG A 187 -12.70 -6.45 32.39
N ARG A 188 -13.28 -5.28 32.08
CA ARG A 188 -12.51 -4.10 31.63
C ARG A 188 -11.45 -3.78 32.68
N SER A 189 -10.18 -3.71 32.26
CA SER A 189 -9.06 -3.34 33.12
C SER A 189 -9.23 -1.89 33.58
N ARG A 190 -9.26 -1.68 34.90
CA ARG A 190 -9.01 -0.36 35.49
C ARG A 190 -7.50 -0.16 35.51
N ARG A 191 -7.02 0.89 34.84
CA ARG A 191 -5.68 1.46 35.05
C ARG A 191 -5.64 1.99 36.49
N MET A 192 -4.60 1.62 37.24
CA MET A 192 -4.15 2.40 38.39
C MET A 192 -2.69 2.75 38.16
N TRP A 193 -2.41 4.01 38.47
CA TRP A 193 -1.16 4.75 38.28
C TRP A 193 -0.08 4.28 39.22
#